data_AF-A0A7J6WRM2-F1
#
_entry.id   AF-A0A7J6WRM2-F1
#
_cell.length_a   1.000
_cell.length_b   1.000
_cell.length_c   1.000
_cell.angle_alpha   90.00
_cell.angle_beta   90.00
_cell.angle_gamma   90.00
#
_symmetry.space_group_name_H-M   'P 1'
#
loop_
_entity.id
_entity.type
_entity.pdbx_description
1 polymer ?
#
loop_
_entity_poly.entity_id
_entity_poly.type
_entity_poly.pdbx_seq_one_letter_code
_entity_poly.pdbx_strand_id
1 'polypeptide(L)'
;MGFKKLCIGTDSLQAVRIIMRKAAPAWLVRGITTEIERMLLLDYIEWDIQHSFRESNQVADFLANLGTSMQRNLTFFKILY
;
A
#
# COMPACT_ATOMS: atom_id res chain seq x y z
N MET A 1 20.35 7.52 1.44
CA MET A 1 19.57 8.71 1.00
C MET A 1 18.31 8.20 0.34
N GLY A 2 17.17 8.29 1.03
CA GLY A 2 15.88 7.76 0.56
C GLY A 2 14.91 8.87 0.13
N PHE A 3 13.69 8.49 -0.20
CA PHE A 3 12.61 9.45 -0.48
C PHE A 3 12.31 10.26 0.78
N LYS A 4 12.25 11.59 0.65
CA LYS A 4 11.84 12.49 1.75
C LYS A 4 10.34 12.76 1.77
N LYS A 5 9.68 12.56 0.62
CA LYS A 5 8.25 12.74 0.45
C LYS A 5 7.67 11.59 -0.37
N LEU A 6 6.53 11.07 0.07
CA LEU A 6 5.81 9.97 -0.57
C LEU A 6 4.38 10.41 -0.92
N CYS A 7 4.03 10.39 -2.19
CA CYS A 7 2.67 10.64 -2.66
C CYS A 7 2.05 9.32 -3.11
N ILE A 8 0.98 8.89 -2.46
CA ILE A 8 0.33 7.60 -2.68
C ILE A 8 -1.01 7.82 -3.39
N GLY A 9 -1.12 7.34 -4.61
CA GLY A 9 -2.39 7.27 -5.35
C GLY A 9 -3.01 5.88 -5.24
N THR A 10 -4.31 5.80 -4.93
CA THR A 10 -5.05 4.53 -4.95
C THR A 10 -6.48 4.75 -5.42
N ASP A 11 -7.05 3.77 -6.11
CA ASP A 11 -8.47 3.71 -6.47
C ASP A 11 -9.35 3.07 -5.39
N SER A 12 -8.79 2.73 -4.23
CA SER A 12 -9.56 2.22 -3.09
C SER A 12 -9.85 3.34 -2.09
N LEU A 13 -11.07 3.88 -2.14
CA LEU A 13 -11.51 4.88 -1.16
C LEU A 13 -11.45 4.36 0.28
N GLN A 14 -11.70 3.06 0.47
CA GLN A 14 -11.61 2.44 1.79
C GLN A 14 -10.18 2.39 2.31
N ALA A 15 -9.20 2.10 1.44
CA ALA A 15 -7.79 2.17 1.83
C ALA A 15 -7.40 3.57 2.29
N VAL A 16 -7.79 4.62 1.54
CA VAL A 16 -7.56 6.02 1.94
C VAL A 16 -8.17 6.30 3.32
N ARG A 17 -9.44 5.91 3.54
CA ARG A 17 -10.12 6.14 4.82
C ARG A 17 -9.46 5.43 5.98
N ILE A 18 -8.99 4.20 5.79
CA ILE A 18 -8.32 3.43 6.83
C ILE A 18 -6.96 4.05 7.18
N ILE A 19 -6.12 4.34 6.19
CA ILE A 19 -4.78 4.93 6.40
C ILE A 19 -4.88 6.33 7.02
N MET A 20 -5.87 7.13 6.60
CA MET A 20 -6.14 8.44 7.19
C MET A 20 -6.87 8.37 8.54
N ARG A 21 -7.05 7.17 9.12
CA ARG A 21 -7.73 6.92 10.40
C ARG A 21 -9.18 7.44 10.46
N LYS A 22 -9.83 7.56 9.31
CA LYS A 22 -11.25 7.92 9.15
C LYS A 22 -12.17 6.71 9.17
N ALA A 23 -11.63 5.49 9.12
CA ALA A 23 -12.36 4.24 9.24
C ALA A 23 -11.50 3.19 9.95
N ALA A 24 -12.13 2.28 10.69
CA ALA A 24 -11.45 1.16 11.31
C ALA A 24 -11.23 0.04 10.27
N PRO A 25 -10.03 -0.57 10.22
CA PRO A 25 -9.80 -1.74 9.38
C PRO A 25 -10.55 -2.96 9.88
N ALA A 26 -10.94 -3.85 8.97
CA ALA A 26 -11.38 -5.18 9.33
C ALA A 26 -10.23 -5.95 10.02
N TRP A 27 -10.58 -6.85 10.94
CA TRP A 27 -9.60 -7.62 11.73
C TRP A 27 -8.56 -8.33 10.85
N LEU A 28 -8.99 -8.84 9.69
CA LEU A 28 -8.15 -9.57 8.74
C LEU A 28 -6.97 -8.73 8.21
N VAL A 29 -7.17 -7.42 8.02
CA VAL A 29 -6.16 -6.52 7.45
C VAL A 29 -5.45 -5.68 8.51
N ARG A 30 -5.80 -5.85 9.79
CA ARG A 30 -5.25 -5.04 10.89
C ARG A 30 -3.73 -5.15 11.02
N GLY A 31 -3.17 -6.35 10.80
CA GLY A 31 -1.72 -6.55 10.83
C GLY A 31 -0.99 -5.75 9.75
N ILE A 32 -1.53 -5.72 8.53
CA ILE A 32 -0.96 -4.95 7.41
C ILE A 32 -1.05 -3.45 7.71
N THR A 33 -2.19 -2.97 8.23
CA THR A 33 -2.34 -1.54 8.53
C THR A 33 -1.39 -1.07 9.62
N THR A 34 -1.15 -1.87 10.65
CA THR A 34 -0.18 -1.54 11.70
C THR A 34 1.24 -1.44 11.15
N GLU A 35 1.63 -2.33 10.24
CA GLU A 35 2.97 -2.28 9.64
C GLU A 35 3.12 -1.06 8.72
N ILE A 36 2.09 -0.71 7.94
CA ILE A 36 2.09 0.52 7.14
C ILE A 36 2.27 1.74 8.04
N GLU A 37 1.52 1.83 9.15
CA GLU A 37 1.68 2.93 10.11
C GLU A 37 3.10 2.99 10.68
N ARG A 38 3.69 1.83 11.02
CA ARG A 38 5.08 1.76 11.50
C ARG A 38 6.06 2.28 10.46
N MET A 39 5.92 1.85 9.20
CA MET A 39 6.79 2.29 8.09
C MET A 39 6.68 3.81 7.84
N LEU A 40 5.46 4.35 7.86
CA LEU A 40 5.23 5.78 7.66
C LEU A 40 5.78 6.64 8.81
N LEU A 41 5.94 6.06 10.01
CA LEU A 41 6.49 6.75 11.19
C LEU A 41 8.02 6.67 11.32
N LEU A 42 8.66 5.65 10.74
CA LEU A 42 10.07 5.33 11.03
C LEU A 42 11.09 6.27 10.38
N ASP A 43 10.76 6.91 9.26
CA ASP A 43 11.77 7.54 8.40
C ASP A 43 11.65 9.06 8.24
N TYR A 44 10.85 9.74 9.07
CA TYR A 44 10.54 11.18 8.92
C TYR A 44 10.08 11.53 7.48
N ILE A 45 9.46 10.58 6.78
CA ILE A 45 8.98 10.76 5.42
C ILE A 45 7.68 11.54 5.50
N GLU A 46 7.65 12.71 4.86
CA GLU A 46 6.38 13.40 4.63
C GLU A 46 5.55 12.55 3.67
N TRP A 47 4.31 12.23 4.00
CA TRP A 47 3.49 11.40 3.13
C TRP A 47 2.09 11.97 2.97
N ASP A 48 1.50 11.69 1.81
CA ASP A 48 0.12 11.99 1.50
C ASP A 48 -0.50 10.82 0.73
N ILE A 49 -1.79 10.57 0.95
CA ILE A 49 -2.55 9.53 0.27
C ILE A 49 -3.85 10.11 -0.29
N GLN A 50 -4.07 9.87 -1.57
CA GLN A 50 -5.22 10.40 -2.29
C GLN A 50 -5.95 9.31 -3.05
N HIS A 51 -7.27 9.47 -3.11
CA HIS A 51 -8.11 8.64 -3.94
C HIS A 51 -8.02 9.14 -5.38
N SER A 52 -7.68 8.26 -6.32
CA SER A 52 -7.72 8.51 -7.76
C SER A 52 -8.80 7.64 -8.42
N PHE A 53 -9.38 8.10 -9.51
CA PHE A 53 -10.24 7.24 -10.33
C PHE A 53 -9.44 6.06 -10.90
N ARG A 54 -10.11 4.92 -11.10
CA ARG A 54 -9.48 3.67 -11.57
C ARG A 54 -8.81 3.84 -12.93
N GLU A 55 -9.36 4.69 -13.77
CA GLU A 55 -8.83 5.08 -15.08
C GLU A 55 -7.43 5.72 -14.97
N SER A 56 -7.15 6.41 -13.86
CA SER A 56 -5.83 6.97 -13.58
C SER A 56 -4.86 5.96 -12.93
N ASN A 57 -5.37 4.82 -12.45
CA ASN A 57 -4.58 3.77 -11.79
C ASN A 57 -4.35 2.53 -12.68
N GLN A 58 -4.55 2.68 -14.01
CA GLN A 58 -4.51 1.57 -14.98
C GLN A 58 -3.20 0.77 -14.97
N VAL A 59 -2.06 1.45 -14.77
CA VAL A 59 -0.75 0.77 -14.76
C VAL A 59 -0.64 -0.15 -13.54
N ALA A 60 -1.06 0.31 -12.36
CA ALA A 60 -1.03 -0.51 -11.16
C ALA A 60 -2.00 -1.71 -11.28
N ASP A 61 -3.21 -1.49 -11.82
CA ASP A 61 -4.19 -2.55 -12.07
C ASP A 61 -3.64 -3.58 -13.08
N PHE A 62 -3.04 -3.12 -14.19
CA PHE A 62 -2.39 -3.99 -15.17
C PHE A 62 -1.28 -4.83 -14.53
N LEU A 63 -0.40 -4.23 -13.72
CA LEU A 63 0.69 -4.95 -13.05
C LEU A 63 0.17 -5.95 -12.01
N ALA A 64 -0.88 -5.62 -11.26
CA ALA A 64 -1.51 -6.53 -10.31
C ALA A 64 -2.14 -7.75 -11.01
N ASN A 65 -2.83 -7.51 -12.13
CA ASN A 65 -3.41 -8.57 -12.97
C ASN A 65 -2.32 -9.43 -13.61
N LEU A 66 -1.25 -8.81 -14.11
CA LEU A 66 -0.09 -9.52 -14.65
C LEU A 66 0.53 -10.43 -13.57
N GLY A 67 0.79 -9.91 -12.36
CA GLY A 67 1.32 -10.69 -11.24
C GLY A 67 0.44 -11.89 -10.87
N THR A 68 -0.88 -11.70 -10.88
CA THR A 68 -1.85 -12.78 -10.65
C THR A 68 -1.82 -13.83 -11.76
N SER A 69 -1.68 -13.41 -13.02
CA SER A 69 -1.55 -14.32 -14.16
C SER A 69 -0.21 -15.06 -14.21
N MET A 70 0.83 -14.50 -13.60
CA MET A 70 2.19 -15.02 -13.57
C MET A 70 2.45 -16.00 -12.41
N GLN A 71 1.44 -16.70 -11.86
CA GLN A 71 1.57 -17.72 -10.80
C GLN A 71 2.57 -18.86 -11.12
N ARG A 72 3.86 -18.53 -11.15
CA ARG A 72 5.02 -19.41 -11.18
C ARG A 72 5.78 -19.17 -9.88
N ASN A 73 5.65 -20.11 -8.95
CA ASN A 73 6.58 -20.39 -7.84
C ASN A 73 7.31 -19.16 -7.24
N LEU A 74 6.57 -18.14 -6.78
CA LEU A 74 7.18 -17.07 -5.99
C LEU A 74 7.43 -17.59 -4.57
N THR A 75 8.67 -18.00 -4.29
CA THR A 75 9.13 -18.33 -2.94
C THR A 75 9.55 -17.03 -2.24
N PHE A 76 8.78 -16.61 -1.24
CA PHE A 76 9.16 -15.48 -0.39
C PHE A 76 10.20 -15.93 0.63
N PHE A 77 11.43 -15.45 0.50
CA PHE A 77 12.46 -15.64 1.53
C PHE A 77 12.36 -14.50 2.55
N LYS A 78 12.05 -14.85 3.80
CA LYS A 78 12.11 -13.93 4.93
C LYS A 78 13.57 -13.76 5.35
N ILE A 79 14.14 -12.59 5.14
CA ILE A 79 15.46 -12.25 5.68
C ILE A 79 15.24 -11.75 7.12
N LEU A 80 15.73 -12.52 8.09
CA LEU A 80 15.80 -12.11 9.50
C LEU A 80 17.12 -11.34 9.68
N TYR A 81 17.03 -10.08 10.10
CA TYR A 81 18.14 -9.33 10.71
C TYR A 81 18.00 -9.40 12.22
#